data_AF-A0A7T8GVX3-F1
#
_entry.id   AF-A0A7T8GVX3-F1
#
_cell.length_a   1.000
_cell.length_b   1.000
_cell.length_c   1.000
_cell.angle_alpha   90.00
_cell.angle_beta   90.00
_cell.angle_gamma   90.00
#
_symmetry.space_group_name_H-M   'P 1'
#
loop_
_entity.id
_entity.type
_entity.pdbx_description
1 polymer ?
#
loop_
_entity_poly.entity_id
_entity_poly.type
_entity_poly.pdbx_seq_one_letter_code
_entity_poly.pdbx_strand_id
1 'polypeptide(L)'
;MITREFGSVASLTVRNFDIERFPILALVYRLRGNTEIFKMVHGKVTLDELMSELLSAHENYSAQLRIEIREDEERAARDAVKREQDLAFEMSLQ
;
A
#
# COMPACT_ATOMS: atom_id res chain seq x y z
N MET A 1 -0.12 15.61 -12.97
CA MET A 1 0.24 14.19 -13.11
C MET A 1 0.57 13.59 -11.75
N ILE A 2 1.66 13.96 -11.09
CA ILE A 2 2.07 13.39 -9.78
C ILE A 2 0.98 13.52 -8.69
N THR A 3 0.36 14.70 -8.54
CA THR A 3 -0.73 14.93 -7.57
C THR A 3 -1.95 14.04 -7.81
N ARG A 4 -2.22 13.69 -9.07
CA ARG A 4 -3.38 12.87 -9.45
C ARG A 4 -3.14 11.39 -9.14
N GLU A 5 -1.92 10.92 -9.39
CA GLU A 5 -1.58 9.49 -9.29
C GLU A 5 -1.09 9.09 -7.90
N PHE A 6 -0.46 10.00 -7.15
CA PHE A 6 0.19 9.70 -5.86
C PHE A 6 -0.29 10.59 -4.70
N GLY A 7 -1.24 11.49 -4.95
CA GLY A 7 -1.78 12.40 -3.95
C GLY A 7 -0.95 13.68 -3.72
N SER A 8 -1.50 14.56 -2.89
CA SER A 8 -0.93 15.89 -2.61
C SER A 8 0.38 15.83 -1.83
N VAL A 9 0.50 14.91 -0.87
CA VAL A 9 1.70 14.75 -0.03
C VAL A 9 2.90 14.33 -0.89
N ALA A 10 2.77 13.27 -1.68
CA ALA A 10 3.79 12.83 -2.62
C ALA A 10 4.21 13.95 -3.60
N SER A 11 3.23 14.70 -4.10
CA SER A 11 3.48 15.81 -5.03
C SER A 11 4.25 16.97 -4.39
N LEU A 12 4.04 17.25 -3.10
CA LEU A 12 4.77 18.29 -2.38
C LEU A 12 6.21 17.85 -2.10
N THR A 13 6.40 16.60 -1.68
CA THR A 13 7.73 16.06 -1.41
C THR A 13 8.60 16.07 -2.66
N VAL A 14 8.07 15.66 -3.81
CA VAL A 14 8.82 15.68 -5.09
C VAL A 14 9.16 17.12 -5.53
N ARG A 15 8.27 18.09 -5.29
CA ARG A 15 8.50 19.50 -5.63
C ARG A 15 9.60 20.16 -4.80
N ASN A 16 9.81 19.69 -3.58
CA ASN A 16 10.76 20.27 -2.63
C ASN A 16 12.15 19.64 -2.72
N PHE A 17 12.40 18.76 -3.70
CA PHE A 17 13.70 18.15 -3.85
C PHE A 17 14.74 19.11 -4.40
N ASP A 18 15.87 19.12 -3.72
CA ASP A 18 17.08 19.77 -4.19
C ASP A 18 17.59 19.08 -5.47
N ILE A 19 17.88 19.89 -6.49
CA ILE A 19 18.40 19.44 -7.79
C ILE A 19 19.71 18.65 -7.61
N GLU A 20 20.49 18.95 -6.56
CA GLU A 20 21.73 18.25 -6.25
C GLU A 20 21.55 16.80 -5.76
N ARG A 21 20.31 16.40 -5.43
CA ARG A 21 19.97 15.06 -4.92
C ARG A 21 19.43 14.12 -5.99
N PHE A 22 19.42 14.56 -7.25
CA PHE A 22 19.09 13.71 -8.39
C PHE A 22 20.30 12.86 -8.83
N PRO A 23 20.07 11.68 -9.46
CA PRO A 23 18.78 11.08 -9.78
C PRO A 23 18.02 10.55 -8.54
N ILE A 24 16.71 10.37 -8.64
CA ILE A 24 15.87 9.82 -7.56
C ILE A 24 15.12 8.60 -8.08
N LEU A 25 15.15 7.50 -7.32
CA LEU A 25 14.33 6.32 -7.51
C LEU A 25 13.19 6.33 -6.48
N ALA A 26 11.95 6.45 -6.93
CA ALA A 26 10.79 6.36 -6.06
C ALA A 26 10.19 4.95 -6.11
N LEU A 27 10.02 4.33 -4.95
CA LEU A 27 9.31 3.08 -4.79
C LEU A 27 7.84 3.38 -4.47
N VAL A 28 6.95 2.85 -5.30
CA VAL A 28 5.51 3.06 -5.21
C VAL A 28 4.81 1.73 -5.07
N TYR A 29 3.81 1.69 -4.21
CA TYR A 29 3.00 0.52 -3.94
C TYR A 29 1.54 0.95 -3.91
N ARG A 30 0.66 0.00 -4.17
CA ARG A 30 -0.77 0.18 -4.08
C ARG A 30 -1.29 -0.72 -2.97
N LEU A 31 -1.98 -0.12 -2.01
CA LEU A 31 -2.52 -0.77 -0.84
C LEU A 31 -3.95 -0.25 -0.63
N ARG A 32 -4.95 -1.12 -0.42
CA ARG A 32 -6.40 -0.74 -0.34
C ARG A 32 -6.91 0.20 -1.44
N GLY A 33 -6.34 0.13 -2.64
CA GLY A 33 -6.71 1.01 -3.75
C GLY A 33 -6.07 2.41 -3.72
N ASN A 34 -5.31 2.74 -2.67
CA ASN A 34 -4.49 3.95 -2.60
C ASN A 34 -3.09 3.66 -3.16
N THR A 35 -2.64 4.52 -4.06
CA THR A 35 -1.27 4.49 -4.58
C THR A 35 -0.44 5.47 -3.75
N GLU A 36 0.61 4.96 -3.09
CA GLU A 36 1.43 5.75 -2.17
C GLU A 36 2.92 5.57 -2.48
N ILE A 37 3.71 6.62 -2.22
CA ILE A 37 5.16 6.55 -2.31
C ILE A 37 5.69 5.95 -1.00
N PHE A 38 6.34 4.80 -1.08
CA PHE A 38 6.89 4.10 0.09
C PHE A 38 8.20 4.70 0.54
N LYS A 39 9.05 4.92 -0.46
CA LYS A 39 10.46 5.23 -0.25
C LYS A 39 10.99 5.97 -1.44
N MET A 40 11.93 6.86 -1.19
CA MET A 40 12.67 7.55 -2.22
C MET A 40 14.16 7.36 -1.96
N VAL A 41 14.86 6.83 -2.96
CA VAL A 41 16.29 6.55 -2.92
C VAL A 41 16.99 7.59 -3.79
N HIS A 42 17.91 8.34 -3.20
CA HIS A 42 18.68 9.38 -3.90
C HIS A 42 19.93 8.77 -4.55
N GLY A 43 20.36 9.31 -5.68
CA GLY A 43 21.37 8.73 -6.58
C GLY A 43 22.80 8.67 -6.07
N LYS A 44 23.06 9.04 -4.81
CA LYS A 44 24.36 8.90 -4.15
C LYS A 44 24.38 7.64 -3.27
N VAL A 45 23.98 6.51 -3.83
CA VAL A 45 23.97 5.20 -3.15
C VAL A 45 24.81 4.19 -3.92
N THR A 46 25.47 3.31 -3.17
CA THR A 46 26.14 2.12 -3.69
C THR A 46 25.11 1.06 -4.09
N LEU A 47 25.56 0.05 -4.86
CA LEU A 47 24.70 -1.07 -5.24
C LEU A 47 24.17 -1.84 -4.01
N ASP A 48 25.03 -2.05 -3.02
CA ASP A 48 24.66 -2.80 -1.81
C ASP A 48 23.62 -2.05 -0.97
N GLU A 49 23.77 -0.72 -0.85
CA GLU A 49 22.77 0.14 -0.22
C GLU A 49 21.45 0.09 -0.97
N LEU A 50 21.47 0.23 -2.30
CA LEU A 50 20.26 0.13 -3.13
C LEU A 50 19.56 -1.22 -2.96
N MET A 51 20.31 -2.32 -2.96
CA MET A 51 19.76 -3.68 -2.77
C MET A 51 19.15 -3.85 -1.39
N SER A 52 19.83 -3.37 -0.34
CA SER A 52 19.33 -3.42 1.03
C SER A 52 18.03 -2.61 1.18
N GLU A 53 17.98 -1.44 0.56
CA GLU A 53 16.83 -0.55 0.54
C GLU A 53 15.62 -1.19 -0.17
N LEU A 54 15.85 -1.86 -1.30
CA LEU A 54 14.83 -2.57 -2.07
C LEU A 54 14.29 -3.80 -1.32
N LEU A 55 15.19 -4.61 -0.73
CA LEU A 55 14.79 -5.78 0.06
C LEU A 55 13.94 -5.36 1.27
N SER A 56 14.40 -4.37 2.02
CA SER A 56 13.66 -3.83 3.15
C SER A 56 12.29 -3.27 2.73
N ALA A 57 12.21 -2.59 1.58
CA ALA A 57 10.95 -2.10 1.07
C ALA A 57 9.99 -3.23 0.69
N HIS A 58 10.50 -4.28 0.04
CA HIS A 58 9.71 -5.44 -0.34
C HIS A 58 9.19 -6.24 0.87
N GLU A 59 10.02 -6.43 1.89
CA GLU A 59 9.63 -7.15 3.12
C GLU A 59 8.52 -6.41 3.86
N ASN A 60 8.67 -5.09 4.03
CA ASN A 60 7.65 -4.26 4.68
C ASN A 60 6.33 -4.26 3.90
N TYR A 61 6.39 -4.10 2.58
CA TYR A 61 5.19 -4.19 1.74
C TYR A 61 4.52 -5.56 1.85
N SER A 62 5.28 -6.64 1.79
CA SER A 62 4.75 -8.00 1.90
C SER A 62 4.10 -8.27 3.25
N ALA A 63 4.68 -7.74 4.34
CA ALA A 63 4.10 -7.83 5.67
C ALA A 63 2.77 -7.08 5.76
N GLN A 64 2.70 -5.85 5.24
CA GLN A 64 1.45 -5.09 5.18
C GLN A 64 0.40 -5.80 4.34
N LEU A 65 0.74 -6.28 3.15
CA LEU A 65 -0.16 -6.99 2.27
C LEU A 65 -0.76 -8.24 2.93
N ARG A 66 0.03 -9.02 3.68
CA ARG A 66 -0.46 -10.19 4.42
C ARG A 66 -1.49 -9.82 5.49
N ILE A 67 -1.28 -8.69 6.18
CA ILE A 67 -2.24 -8.19 7.16
C ILE A 67 -3.55 -7.82 6.46
N GLU A 68 -3.49 -7.14 5.32
CA GLU A 68 -4.68 -6.78 4.56
C GLU A 68 -5.48 -7.97 4.07
N ILE A 69 -4.81 -8.95 3.47
CA ILE A 69 -5.46 -10.18 3.00
C ILE A 69 -6.21 -10.85 4.15
N ARG A 70 -5.57 -10.98 5.31
CA ARG A 70 -6.19 -11.58 6.50
C ARG A 70 -7.41 -10.77 6.97
N GLU A 71 -7.29 -9.45 7.04
CA GLU A 71 -8.41 -8.60 7.47
C GLU A 71 -9.61 -8.67 6.51
N ASP A 72 -9.36 -8.75 5.20
CA ASP A 72 -10.40 -8.89 4.19
C ASP A 72 -11.05 -10.29 4.25
N GLU A 73 -10.27 -11.35 4.47
CA GLU A 73 -10.79 -12.71 4.71
C GLU A 73 -11.69 -12.77 5.96
N GLU A 74 -11.25 -12.16 7.07
CA GLU A 74 -12.05 -12.10 8.31
C GLU A 74 -13.34 -11.28 8.13
N ARG A 75 -13.31 -10.22 7.32
CA ARG A 75 -14.51 -9.44 6.99
C ARG A 75 -15.46 -10.29 6.13
N ALA A 76 -14.94 -10.94 5.09
CA ALA A 76 -15.73 -11.80 4.22
C ALA A 76 -16.40 -12.96 4.98
N ALA A 77 -15.68 -13.58 5.92
CA ALA A 77 -16.22 -14.62 6.78
C ALA A 77 -17.37 -14.11 7.67
N ARG A 78 -17.20 -12.93 8.30
CA ARG A 78 -18.26 -12.30 9.10
C ARG A 78 -19.50 -11.96 8.27
N ASP A 79 -19.30 -11.43 7.07
CA ASP A 79 -20.40 -11.07 6.17
C ASP A 79 -21.13 -12.30 5.62
N ALA A 80 -20.46 -13.45 5.50
CA ALA A 80 -21.08 -14.71 5.11
C ALA A 80 -22.00 -15.25 6.21
N VAL A 81 -21.52 -15.29 7.46
CA VAL A 81 -22.33 -15.75 8.60
C VAL A 81 -23.54 -14.85 8.81
N LYS A 82 -23.37 -13.53 8.71
CA LYS A 82 -24.49 -12.59 8.84
C LYS A 82 -25.55 -12.84 7.76
N ARG A 83 -25.15 -13.02 6.50
CA ARG A 83 -26.07 -13.34 5.40
C ARG A 83 -26.83 -14.64 5.62
N GLU A 84 -26.16 -15.68 6.13
CA GLU A 84 -26.81 -16.95 6.44
C GLU A 84 -27.85 -16.79 7.56
N GLN A 85 -27.53 -16.03 8.61
CA GLN A 85 -28.46 -15.73 9.70
C GLN A 85 -29.67 -14.90 9.23
N ASP A 86 -29.44 -13.89 8.39
CA ASP A 86 -30.51 -13.05 7.83
C ASP A 86 -31.48 -13.90 7.00
N LEU A 87 -30.96 -14.81 6.15
CA LEU A 87 -31.78 -15.74 5.37
C LEU A 87 -32.56 -16.72 6.25
N ALA A 88 -31.93 -17.27 7.29
CA ALA A 88 -32.60 -18.18 8.22
C ALA A 88 -33.73 -17.47 9.00
N PHE A 89 -33.51 -16.21 9.38
CA PHE A 89 -34.51 -15.38 10.05
C PHE A 89 -35.72 -15.13 9.13
N GLU A 90 -35.50 -14.73 7.87
CA GLU A 90 -36.58 -14.54 6.90
C GLU A 90 -37.41 -15.82 6.69
N MET A 91 -36.78 -16.98 6.58
CA MET A 91 -37.48 -18.27 6.47
C MET A 91 -38.30 -18.62 7.71
N SER A 92 -37.89 -18.17 8.91
CA SER A 92 -38.61 -18.44 10.16
C SER A 92 -39.87 -17.59 10.37
N LEU A 93 -40.00 -16.51 9.60
CA LEU A 93 -41.14 -15.58 9.62
C LEU A 93 -42.28 -16.01 8.67
N GLN A 94 -42.08 -17.04 7.85
CA GLN A 94 -43.11 -17.70 7.02
C GLN A 94 -43.74 -18.89 7.75
#